data_AF-A0A6M0AP45-F1
#
_entry.id   AF-A0A6M0AP45-F1
#
_cell.length_a   1.000
_cell.length_b   1.000
_cell.length_c   1.000
_cell.angle_alpha   90.00
_cell.angle_beta   90.00
_cell.angle_gamma   90.00
#
_symmetry.space_group_name_H-M   'P 1'
#
loop_
_entity.id
_entity.type
_entity.pdbx_description
1 polymer ?
#
loop_
_entity_poly.entity_id
_entity_poly.type
_entity_poly.pdbx_seq_one_letter_code
_entity_poly.pdbx_strand_id
1 'polypeptide(L)'
;SGYDTLWLGGGEDRIVLDTGNGYDTVNNFQLGLTTFDVANPYHLSIVDGQDGAEIFSGGDLLAVVSSTQASTLYDNFNEVFVY
;
A
#
# COMPACT_ATOMS: atom_id res chain seq x y z
N SER A 1 4.53 -9.69 12.83
CA SER A 1 3.93 -10.60 11.85
C SER A 1 2.44 -10.70 12.08
N GLY A 2 1.64 -10.27 11.11
CA GLY A 2 0.19 -10.23 11.20
C GLY A 2 -0.45 -10.06 9.83
N TYR A 3 -1.76 -10.27 9.78
CA TYR A 3 -2.59 -9.87 8.65
C TYR A 3 -3.61 -8.90 9.22
N ASP A 4 -3.25 -7.61 9.31
CA ASP A 4 -4.08 -6.62 9.98
C ASP A 4 -5.02 -5.93 8.99
N THR A 5 -6.23 -5.62 9.45
CA THR A 5 -7.20 -4.85 8.67
C THR A 5 -7.25 -3.43 9.19
N LEU A 6 -6.75 -2.48 8.39
CA LEU A 6 -6.75 -1.06 8.70
C LEU A 6 -7.96 -0.39 8.03
N TRP A 7 -8.69 0.44 8.78
CA TRP A 7 -9.76 1.29 8.28
C TRP A 7 -9.39 2.75 8.53
N LEU A 8 -9.00 3.46 7.46
CA LEU A 8 -8.59 4.85 7.56
C LEU A 8 -9.79 5.77 7.80
N GLY A 9 -9.64 6.72 8.71
CA GLY A 9 -10.66 7.73 9.01
C GLY A 9 -10.63 8.94 8.06
N GLY A 10 -9.57 9.04 7.24
CA GLY A 10 -9.21 10.21 6.45
C GLY A 10 -8.32 11.20 7.22
N GLY A 11 -7.73 12.15 6.49
CA GLY A 11 -6.64 13.01 6.98
C GLY A 11 -5.29 12.57 6.43
N GLU A 12 -4.20 13.17 6.89
CA GLU A 12 -2.84 12.78 6.45
C GLU A 12 -2.40 11.49 7.17
N ASP A 13 -2.68 10.35 6.55
CA ASP A 13 -2.33 9.02 7.04
C ASP A 13 -0.97 8.56 6.47
N ARG A 14 -0.09 8.05 7.33
CA ARG A 14 1.19 7.42 6.94
C ARG A 14 1.22 5.97 7.40
N ILE A 15 1.25 5.05 6.45
CA ILE A 15 1.27 3.60 6.68
C ILE A 15 2.68 3.09 6.42
N VAL A 16 3.29 2.43 7.41
CA VAL A 16 4.63 1.85 7.27
C VAL A 16 4.51 0.42 6.76
N LEU A 17 5.21 0.10 5.68
CA LEU A 17 5.21 -1.23 5.07
C LEU A 17 6.58 -1.89 5.20
N ASP A 18 6.63 -3.03 5.88
CA ASP A 18 7.86 -3.79 6.14
C ASP A 18 7.77 -5.22 5.61
N THR A 19 8.86 -5.71 5.03
CA THR A 19 8.97 -7.11 4.58
C THR A 19 9.09 -8.08 5.76
N GLY A 20 8.69 -9.33 5.55
CA GLY A 20 8.81 -10.43 6.50
C GLY A 20 7.78 -10.41 7.64
N ASN A 21 6.80 -9.50 7.58
CA ASN A 21 5.82 -9.29 8.64
C ASN A 21 4.38 -9.67 8.27
N GLY A 22 4.17 -10.38 7.15
CA GLY A 22 2.82 -10.56 6.60
C GLY A 22 2.38 -9.31 5.84
N TYR A 23 1.08 -9.22 5.54
CA TYR A 23 0.53 -8.09 4.79
C TYR A 23 -0.71 -7.52 5.45
N ASP A 24 -0.93 -6.23 5.28
CA ASP A 24 -2.11 -5.55 5.82
C ASP A 24 -3.13 -5.26 4.73
N THR A 25 -4.41 -5.32 5.08
CA THR A 25 -5.50 -4.85 4.21
C THR A 25 -5.87 -3.44 4.59
N VAL A 26 -5.63 -2.49 3.69
CA VAL A 26 -5.91 -1.06 3.89
C VAL A 26 -7.25 -0.70 3.24
N ASN A 27 -8.19 -0.24 4.06
CA ASN A 27 -9.52 0.20 3.63
C ASN A 27 -9.64 1.71 3.72
N ASN A 28 -10.47 2.28 2.83
CA ASN A 28 -10.70 3.72 2.72
C ASN A 28 -9.42 4.51 2.38
N PHE A 29 -8.59 3.99 1.47
CA PHE A 29 -7.47 4.73 0.89
C PHE A 29 -7.96 6.00 0.19
N GLN A 30 -7.24 7.10 0.41
CA GLN A 30 -7.57 8.40 -0.17
C GLN A 30 -6.32 8.98 -0.86
N LEU A 31 -6.37 9.10 -2.19
CA LEU A 31 -5.29 9.74 -2.96
C LEU A 31 -5.08 11.19 -2.48
N GLY A 32 -3.82 11.56 -2.25
CA GLY A 32 -3.42 12.86 -1.71
C GLY A 32 -3.55 13.01 -0.20
N LEU A 33 -4.05 11.98 0.49
CA LEU A 33 -4.24 11.98 1.94
C LEU A 33 -3.55 10.78 2.61
N THR A 34 -3.38 9.67 1.88
CA THR A 34 -2.67 8.48 2.38
C THR A 34 -1.31 8.32 1.70
N THR A 35 -0.28 8.09 2.51
CA THR A 35 1.08 7.74 2.05
C THR A 35 1.52 6.39 2.60
N PHE A 36 2.28 5.66 1.79
CA PHE A 36 2.95 4.42 2.18
C PHE A 36 4.45 4.68 2.33
N ASP A 37 4.94 4.50 3.54
CA ASP A 37 6.34 4.59 3.90
C ASP A 37 7.00 3.22 3.70
N VAL A 38 7.95 3.17 2.77
CA VAL A 38 8.59 1.94 2.31
C VAL A 38 10.09 2.08 2.37
N ALA A 39 10.79 1.02 2.77
CA ALA A 39 12.24 1.04 2.87
C ALA A 39 12.95 1.33 1.52
N ASN A 40 12.38 0.88 0.40
CA ASN A 40 12.87 1.20 -0.94
C ASN A 40 11.73 1.16 -1.98
N PRO A 41 11.26 2.30 -2.49
CA PRO A 41 10.13 2.34 -3.41
C PRO A 41 10.47 1.75 -4.79
N TYR A 42 11.73 1.78 -5.23
CA TYR A 42 12.12 1.32 -6.56
C TYR A 42 12.08 -0.20 -6.73
N HIS A 43 11.89 -0.95 -5.64
CA HIS A 43 11.74 -2.40 -5.66
C HIS A 43 10.29 -2.86 -5.50
N LEU A 44 9.34 -1.92 -5.53
CA LEU A 44 7.94 -2.23 -5.45
C LEU A 44 7.41 -2.81 -6.77
N SER A 45 6.56 -3.82 -6.65
CA SER A 45 5.68 -4.29 -7.71
C SER A 45 4.25 -4.03 -7.26
N ILE A 46 3.47 -3.34 -8.09
CA ILE A 46 2.07 -3.01 -7.81
C ILE A 46 1.22 -3.65 -8.89
N VAL A 47 0.28 -4.51 -8.50
CA VAL A 47 -0.57 -5.27 -9.44
C VAL A 47 -2.02 -5.29 -8.96
N ASP A 48 -2.95 -5.45 -9.90
CA ASP A 48 -4.35 -5.64 -9.54
C ASP A 48 -4.55 -7.06 -9.01
N GLY A 49 -5.07 -7.15 -7.78
CA GLY A 49 -5.49 -8.38 -7.13
C GLY A 49 -7.00 -8.54 -7.12
N GLN A 50 -7.47 -9.60 -6.44
CA GLN A 50 -8.91 -9.88 -6.34
C GLN A 50 -9.66 -8.81 -5.50
N ASP A 51 -9.04 -8.32 -4.43
CA ASP A 51 -9.68 -7.43 -3.45
C ASP A 51 -9.23 -5.95 -3.55
N GLY A 52 -8.30 -5.65 -4.46
CA GLY A 52 -7.73 -4.32 -4.67
C GLY A 52 -6.30 -4.38 -5.19
N ALA A 53 -5.58 -3.27 -5.04
CA ALA A 53 -4.19 -3.17 -5.48
C ALA A 53 -3.28 -3.87 -4.49
N GLU A 54 -2.45 -4.79 -4.97
CA GLU A 54 -1.48 -5.53 -4.17
C GLU A 54 -0.10 -4.89 -4.32
N ILE A 55 0.54 -4.58 -3.19
CA ILE A 55 1.87 -3.96 -3.13
C ILE A 55 2.87 -5.00 -2.65
N PHE A 56 3.85 -5.31 -3.49
CA PHE A 56 4.89 -6.28 -3.22
C PHE A 56 6.27 -5.64 -3.14
N SER A 57 7.18 -6.23 -2.37
CA SER A 57 8.62 -5.93 -2.42
C SER A 57 9.42 -7.22 -2.40
N GLY A 58 10.25 -7.45 -3.43
CA GLY A 58 11.08 -8.66 -3.53
C GLY A 58 10.29 -9.97 -3.53
N GLY A 59 9.02 -9.95 -3.95
CA GLY A 59 8.13 -11.11 -3.94
C GLY A 59 7.34 -11.31 -2.65
N ASP A 60 7.58 -10.48 -1.62
CA ASP A 60 6.78 -10.45 -0.40
C ASP A 60 5.58 -9.51 -0.56
N LEU A 61 4.39 -9.94 -0.19
CA LEU A 61 3.19 -9.10 -0.20
C LEU A 61 3.22 -8.24 1.06
N LEU A 62 3.16 -6.92 0.87
CA LEU A 62 3.23 -5.95 1.97
C LEU A 62 1.85 -5.42 2.36
N ALA A 63 1.00 -5.15 1.35
CA ALA A 63 -0.35 -4.64 1.59
C ALA A 63 -1.30 -4.93 0.43
N VAL A 64 -2.59 -5.01 0.77
CA VAL A 64 -3.71 -4.98 -0.16
C VAL A 64 -4.48 -3.67 0.07
N VAL A 65 -4.48 -2.77 -0.90
CA VAL A 65 -5.24 -1.53 -0.85
C VAL A 65 -6.62 -1.78 -1.43
N SER A 66 -7.60 -1.99 -0.55
CA SER A 66 -8.92 -2.46 -0.93
C SER A 66 -9.63 -1.51 -1.89
N SER A 67 -10.35 -2.07 -2.86
CA SER A 67 -11.17 -1.33 -3.84
C SER A 67 -10.39 -0.25 -4.62
N THR A 68 -9.06 -0.35 -4.66
CA THR A 68 -8.17 0.57 -5.37
C THR A 68 -7.52 -0.18 -6.52
N GLN A 69 -7.41 0.45 -7.69
CA GLN A 69 -6.69 -0.14 -8.83
C GLN A 69 -5.19 0.14 -8.69
N ALA A 70 -4.35 -0.79 -9.14
CA ALA A 70 -2.90 -0.65 -9.12
C ALA A 70 -2.43 0.61 -9.88
N SER A 71 -3.08 0.93 -11.00
CA SER A 71 -2.83 2.16 -11.76
C SER A 71 -3.03 3.43 -10.93
N THR A 72 -3.95 3.44 -9.97
CA THR A 72 -4.15 4.61 -9.09
C THR A 72 -2.91 4.89 -8.25
N LEU A 73 -2.25 3.84 -7.76
CA LEU A 73 -1.01 3.98 -6.98
C LEU A 73 0.20 4.24 -7.89
N TYR A 74 0.27 3.55 -9.03
CA TYR A 74 1.37 3.65 -9.98
C TYR A 74 1.43 5.00 -10.70
N ASP A 75 0.28 5.52 -11.17
CA ASP A 75 0.24 6.80 -11.89
C ASP A 75 0.53 7.99 -10.96
N ASN A 76 0.35 7.80 -9.64
CA ASN A 76 0.60 8.80 -8.60
C ASN A 76 1.77 8.39 -7.68
N PHE A 77 2.72 7.61 -8.20
CA PHE A 77 3.74 6.94 -7.41
C PHE A 77 4.50 7.86 -6.44
N ASN A 78 4.94 9.03 -6.90
CA ASN A 78 5.72 9.98 -6.08
C ASN A 78 4.90 10.70 -5.00
N GLU A 79 3.58 10.66 -5.09
CA GLU A 79 2.66 11.21 -4.09
C GLU A 79 2.28 10.15 -3.05
N VAL A 80 2.14 8.90 -3.51
CA VAL A 80 1.67 7.77 -2.71
C VAL A 80 2.79 7.11 -1.91
N PHE A 81 4.02 7.02 -2.44
CA PHE A 81 5.13 6.31 -1.80
C PHE A 81 6.22 7.28 -1.32
N VAL A 82 6.58 7.16 -0.04
CA VAL A 82 7.64 7.94 0.63
C VAL A 82 8.70 7.01 1.22
N TYR A 83 9.91 7.51 1.44
CA TYR A 83 11.08 6.76 1.91
C TYR A 83 12.09 7.64 2.64
#